data_AF-J2JR34-F1
#
_entry.id   AF-J2JR34-F1
#
_cell.length_a   1.000
_cell.length_b   1.000
_cell.length_c   1.000
_cell.angle_alpha   90.00
_cell.angle_beta   90.00
_cell.angle_gamma   90.00
#
_symmetry.space_group_name_H-M   'P 1'
#
loop_
_entity.id
_entity.type
_entity.pdbx_description
1 polymer ?
#
loop_
_entity_poly.entity_id
_entity_poly.type
_entity_poly.pdbx_seq_one_letter_code
_entity_poly.pdbx_strand_id
1 'polypeptide(L)'
;MILSEDHLQNLFDKTLPHLHAAAHCGVVLEGSIAEGFGNSSSDIDFLLIADSDADLPTMPSLLFLDGRRVEVRTRSVRQLAEQFSAVTTAAQGDPGAVPEDLLNRCQRLLRSFPLRNPELVAKVKGLMSFDDFQATAREWWAHHARQSMRYALVLRELGQEEEAAAWTEAGLLQAVKSWAAGRGETYLEPKWLPLQLDRLGAHPLSARYRTLASLDASGLDPAGYLTEGARLLAELGVAGAAPGSEQITVARADGVTTWQTGDRVHVVRGKQDVFVLGERAARAWRSLVFGQPLNRVLAAADASGAPDAGPLIARFLRFGLVKAAWKGDGPIVPAMPLAAPSGAVTPPPSTAQPLVAVGGAVVGDAEAIALLPVPARRFSAAAMILVWSNVLVENAREDLVGALDREQWSVAELSVRRMLRFALRGVLSAYGVNPLPPDSEVVRALSLLPAGAHTDGICAQARRLETLTIDSVAQGSAALTALDGFVALIRQATGAHSFPSSFGSSDGWRQTLEIGYDWLRLGAYLDADLPLDEASDLLSSGGAQPHVATT
;
A
#
# COMPACT_ATOMS: atom_id res chain seq x y z
N MET A 1 3.17 -28.76 0.34
CA MET A 1 1.78 -28.27 0.14
C MET A 1 1.00 -28.54 1.41
N ILE A 2 0.21 -27.57 1.88
CA ILE A 2 -0.49 -27.63 3.18
C ILE A 2 -1.76 -28.48 3.12
N LEU A 3 -2.37 -28.57 1.93
CA LEU A 3 -3.53 -29.40 1.63
C LEU A 3 -3.12 -30.50 0.65
N SER A 4 -3.79 -31.66 0.68
CA SER A 4 -3.55 -32.70 -0.31
C SER A 4 -4.16 -32.33 -1.65
N GLU A 5 -3.56 -32.85 -2.73
CA GLU A 5 -4.08 -32.69 -4.09
C GLU A 5 -5.51 -33.22 -4.21
N ASP A 6 -5.81 -34.39 -3.63
CA ASP A 6 -7.17 -34.96 -3.61
C ASP A 6 -8.19 -34.01 -2.96
N HIS A 7 -7.81 -33.32 -1.88
CA HIS A 7 -8.68 -32.37 -1.21
C HIS A 7 -8.93 -31.15 -2.10
N LEU A 8 -7.89 -30.63 -2.75
CA LEU A 8 -8.00 -29.49 -3.67
C LEU A 8 -8.83 -29.84 -4.91
N GLN A 9 -8.65 -31.04 -5.46
CA GLN A 9 -9.43 -31.53 -6.60
C GLN A 9 -10.90 -31.68 -6.23
N ASN A 10 -11.21 -32.30 -5.08
CA ASN A 10 -12.58 -32.42 -4.59
C ASN A 10 -13.24 -31.05 -4.34
N LEU A 11 -12.51 -30.09 -3.75
CA LEU A 11 -13.02 -28.75 -3.52
C LEU A 11 -13.28 -28.02 -4.86
N PHE A 12 -12.38 -28.17 -5.83
CA PHE A 12 -12.58 -27.63 -7.18
C PHE A 12 -13.81 -28.26 -7.86
N ASP A 13 -13.99 -29.57 -7.75
CA ASP A 13 -15.14 -30.29 -8.33
C ASP A 13 -16.47 -29.79 -7.76
N LYS A 14 -16.48 -29.40 -6.48
CA LYS A 14 -17.64 -28.73 -5.84
C LYS A 14 -17.78 -27.27 -6.25
N THR A 15 -16.69 -26.60 -6.60
CA THR A 15 -16.68 -25.19 -7.03
C THR A 15 -17.25 -25.05 -8.44
N LEU A 16 -16.88 -25.96 -9.35
CA LEU A 16 -17.19 -25.87 -10.77
C LEU A 16 -18.68 -25.71 -11.11
N PRO A 17 -19.65 -26.40 -10.46
CA PRO A 17 -21.08 -26.23 -10.72
C PRO A 17 -21.61 -24.82 -10.45
N HIS A 18 -20.89 -24.01 -9.65
CA HIS A 18 -21.28 -22.63 -9.33
C HIS A 18 -20.74 -21.61 -10.34
N LEU A 19 -19.93 -22.04 -11.31
CA LEU A 19 -19.20 -21.17 -12.23
C LEU A 19 -19.73 -21.25 -13.66
N HIS A 20 -19.79 -20.11 -14.34
CA HIS A 20 -19.86 -20.04 -15.80
C HIS A 20 -18.47 -20.32 -16.41
N ALA A 21 -18.00 -21.57 -16.38
CA ALA A 21 -16.68 -21.96 -16.90
C ALA A 21 -16.76 -22.64 -18.28
N ALA A 22 -15.78 -22.36 -19.14
CA ALA A 22 -15.62 -23.08 -20.41
C ALA A 22 -15.22 -24.54 -20.17
N ALA A 23 -15.78 -25.46 -20.97
CA ALA A 23 -15.66 -26.92 -20.78
C ALA A 23 -14.22 -27.49 -20.88
N HIS A 24 -13.22 -26.67 -21.21
CA HIS A 24 -11.82 -27.09 -21.44
C HIS A 24 -10.81 -26.04 -20.96
N CYS A 25 -10.82 -25.71 -19.67
CA CYS A 25 -9.84 -24.81 -19.06
C CYS A 25 -8.68 -25.56 -18.39
N GLY A 26 -7.52 -24.91 -18.33
CA GLY A 26 -6.47 -25.22 -17.37
C GLY A 26 -6.86 -24.70 -16.00
N VAL A 27 -6.46 -25.40 -14.95
CA VAL A 27 -6.78 -24.99 -13.57
C VAL A 27 -5.52 -25.08 -12.76
N VAL A 28 -5.19 -23.99 -12.07
CA VAL A 28 -4.07 -23.92 -11.15
C VAL A 28 -4.52 -23.42 -9.78
N LEU A 29 -3.86 -23.90 -8.73
CA LEU A 29 -3.88 -23.30 -7.41
C LEU A 29 -2.76 -22.26 -7.33
N GLU A 30 -3.10 -21.06 -6.86
CA GLU A 30 -2.16 -19.96 -6.68
C GLU A 30 -2.01 -19.52 -5.21
N GLY A 31 -1.25 -18.46 -4.99
CA GLY A 31 -1.21 -17.78 -3.69
C GLY A 31 -0.41 -18.52 -2.62
N SER A 32 -0.68 -18.17 -1.36
CA SER A 32 0.11 -18.62 -0.22
C SER A 32 0.05 -20.13 0.01
N ILE A 33 -1.06 -20.80 -0.33
CA ILE A 33 -1.19 -22.25 -0.18
C ILE A 33 -0.35 -22.98 -1.24
N ALA A 34 -0.36 -22.51 -2.49
CA ALA A 34 0.47 -23.06 -3.56
C ALA A 34 1.96 -22.94 -3.23
N GLU A 35 2.36 -21.79 -2.66
CA GLU A 35 3.72 -21.55 -2.20
C GLU A 35 4.06 -22.28 -0.89
N GLY A 36 3.10 -22.87 -0.18
CA GLY A 36 3.35 -23.59 1.07
C GLY A 36 3.52 -22.71 2.31
N PHE A 37 3.08 -21.45 2.27
CA PHE A 37 3.06 -20.53 3.41
C PHE A 37 1.72 -20.46 4.14
N GLY A 38 0.60 -20.77 3.46
CA GLY A 38 -0.75 -20.62 3.99
C GLY A 38 -1.06 -21.38 5.29
N ASN A 39 -2.23 -21.09 5.87
CA ASN A 39 -2.73 -21.67 7.11
C ASN A 39 -4.22 -22.08 6.95
N SER A 40 -4.88 -22.43 8.06
CA SER A 40 -6.29 -22.86 8.04
C SER A 40 -7.29 -21.78 7.64
N SER A 41 -6.94 -20.49 7.75
CA SER A 41 -7.78 -19.38 7.29
C SER A 41 -7.36 -18.83 5.93
N SER A 42 -6.31 -19.38 5.31
CA SER A 42 -5.91 -18.96 3.97
C SER A 42 -6.92 -19.39 2.92
N ASP A 43 -7.10 -18.50 1.96
CA ASP A 43 -7.99 -18.69 0.81
C ASP A 43 -7.49 -19.78 -0.12
N ILE A 44 -8.46 -20.41 -0.79
CA ILE A 44 -8.19 -21.31 -1.90
C ILE A 44 -8.31 -20.48 -3.18
N ASP A 45 -7.16 -20.05 -3.69
CA ASP A 45 -7.05 -19.26 -4.93
C ASP A 45 -6.97 -20.18 -6.16
N PHE A 46 -8.07 -20.33 -6.90
CA PHE A 46 -8.06 -20.97 -8.22
C PHE A 46 -7.94 -19.93 -9.33
N LEU A 47 -7.03 -20.19 -10.29
CA LEU A 47 -7.04 -19.53 -11.59
C LEU A 47 -7.46 -20.54 -12.67
N LEU A 48 -8.50 -20.18 -13.41
CA LEU A 48 -8.98 -20.90 -14.59
C LEU A 48 -8.40 -20.23 -15.84
N ILE A 49 -7.68 -21.02 -16.63
CA ILE A 49 -7.01 -20.59 -17.86
C ILE A 49 -7.84 -21.08 -19.04
N ALA A 50 -8.48 -20.17 -19.76
CA ALA A 50 -9.20 -20.50 -20.98
C ALA A 50 -8.23 -20.53 -22.17
N ASP A 51 -8.24 -21.63 -22.94
CA ASP A 51 -7.55 -21.71 -24.23
C ASP A 51 -8.38 -20.97 -25.30
N SER A 52 -8.41 -19.64 -25.17
CA SER A 52 -9.11 -18.72 -26.06
C SER A 52 -8.39 -17.38 -26.10
N ASP A 53 -8.84 -16.50 -26.99
CA ASP A 53 -8.37 -15.10 -27.07
C ASP A 53 -9.40 -14.11 -26.50
N ALA A 54 -10.47 -14.60 -25.86
CA ALA A 54 -11.51 -13.75 -25.31
C ALA A 54 -10.97 -12.87 -24.16
N ASP A 55 -11.54 -11.67 -24.01
CA ASP A 55 -11.38 -10.90 -22.77
C ASP A 55 -12.23 -11.54 -21.67
N LEU A 56 -11.56 -12.00 -20.62
CA LEU A 56 -12.21 -12.53 -19.42
C LEU A 56 -12.12 -11.52 -18.26
N PRO A 57 -13.09 -11.53 -17.33
CA PRO A 57 -13.13 -10.63 -16.19
C PRO A 57 -11.85 -10.68 -15.34
N THR A 58 -11.38 -9.52 -14.91
CA THR A 58 -10.24 -9.38 -14.01
C THR A 58 -10.63 -9.72 -12.58
N MET A 59 -11.82 -9.26 -12.17
CA MET A 59 -12.40 -9.42 -10.84
C MET A 59 -12.62 -10.90 -10.48
N PRO A 60 -12.17 -11.33 -9.29
CA PRO A 60 -12.42 -12.67 -8.80
C PRO A 60 -13.90 -12.88 -8.42
N SER A 61 -14.33 -14.13 -8.36
CA SER A 61 -15.55 -14.52 -7.65
C SER A 61 -15.21 -15.26 -6.37
N LEU A 62 -15.85 -14.88 -5.27
CA LEU A 62 -15.74 -15.52 -3.96
C LEU A 62 -16.92 -16.46 -3.72
N LEU A 63 -16.58 -17.69 -3.37
CA LEU A 63 -17.51 -18.75 -2.99
C LEU A 63 -17.16 -19.25 -1.58
N PHE A 64 -18.17 -19.70 -0.84
CA PHE A 64 -18.02 -20.24 0.51
C PHE A 64 -18.42 -21.72 0.49
N LEU A 65 -17.43 -22.61 0.42
CA LEU A 65 -17.63 -24.05 0.20
C LEU A 65 -16.86 -24.85 1.25
N ASP A 66 -17.50 -25.86 1.83
CA ASP A 66 -16.92 -26.72 2.88
C ASP A 66 -16.27 -25.94 4.05
N GLY A 67 -16.83 -24.78 4.42
CA GLY A 67 -16.27 -23.90 5.45
C GLY A 67 -14.98 -23.18 5.05
N ARG A 68 -14.66 -23.13 3.74
CA ARG A 68 -13.52 -22.41 3.16
C ARG A 68 -14.00 -21.28 2.25
N ARG A 69 -13.21 -20.22 2.19
CA ARG A 69 -13.31 -19.19 1.14
C ARG A 69 -12.53 -19.66 -0.08
N VAL A 70 -13.23 -19.78 -1.20
CA VAL A 70 -12.69 -20.17 -2.51
C VAL A 70 -12.76 -18.96 -3.43
N GLU A 71 -11.61 -18.48 -3.85
CA GLU A 71 -11.49 -17.37 -4.79
C GLU A 71 -11.20 -17.91 -6.19
N VAL A 72 -12.04 -17.54 -7.16
CA VAL A 72 -11.93 -18.01 -8.54
C VAL A 72 -11.64 -16.82 -9.45
N ARG A 73 -10.50 -16.89 -10.14
CA ARG A 73 -10.10 -15.95 -11.20
C ARG A 73 -10.14 -16.67 -12.54
N THR A 74 -10.37 -15.91 -13.62
CA THR A 74 -10.29 -16.45 -14.99
C THR A 74 -9.36 -15.59 -15.83
N ARG A 75 -8.53 -16.20 -16.68
CA ARG A 75 -7.72 -15.50 -17.68
C ARG A 75 -7.65 -16.30 -18.97
N SER A 76 -7.62 -15.61 -20.10
CA SER A 76 -7.35 -16.25 -21.38
C SER A 76 -5.85 -16.37 -21.63
N VAL A 77 -5.44 -17.30 -22.50
CA VAL A 77 -4.02 -17.47 -22.88
C VAL A 77 -3.45 -16.16 -23.44
N ARG A 78 -4.23 -15.42 -24.25
CA ARG A 78 -3.84 -14.09 -24.76
C ARG A 78 -3.57 -13.09 -23.63
N GLN A 79 -4.50 -12.94 -22.68
CA GLN A 79 -4.33 -12.00 -21.56
C GLN A 79 -3.07 -12.32 -20.74
N LEU A 80 -2.76 -13.61 -20.52
CA LEU A 80 -1.55 -14.01 -19.79
C LEU A 80 -0.27 -13.70 -20.59
N ALA A 81 -0.29 -13.89 -21.91
CA ALA A 81 0.82 -13.50 -22.78
C ALA A 81 1.05 -11.98 -22.77
N GLU A 82 -0.02 -11.18 -22.81
CA GLU A 82 0.04 -9.73 -22.70
C GLU A 82 0.60 -9.26 -21.36
N GLN A 83 0.21 -9.90 -20.25
CA GLN A 83 0.75 -9.60 -18.91
C GLN A 83 2.26 -9.84 -18.84
N PHE A 84 2.74 -11.00 -19.31
CA PHE A 84 4.19 -11.28 -19.35
C PHE A 84 4.94 -10.31 -20.27
N SER A 85 4.36 -9.99 -21.43
CA SER A 85 4.95 -9.01 -22.36
C SER A 85 5.02 -7.62 -21.73
N ALA A 86 3.99 -7.19 -21.01
CA ALA A 86 3.95 -5.89 -20.34
C ALA A 86 5.00 -5.79 -19.24
N VAL A 87 5.14 -6.83 -18.40
CA VAL A 87 6.19 -6.90 -17.37
C VAL A 87 7.57 -6.82 -18.00
N THR A 88 7.82 -7.61 -19.05
CA THR A 88 9.12 -7.63 -19.75
C THR A 88 9.44 -6.28 -20.37
N THR A 89 8.47 -5.67 -21.05
CA THR A 89 8.64 -4.37 -21.72
C THR A 89 8.90 -3.25 -20.70
N ALA A 90 8.15 -3.22 -19.60
CA ALA A 90 8.33 -2.23 -18.54
C ALA A 90 9.71 -2.39 -17.86
N ALA A 91 10.12 -3.62 -17.58
CA ALA A 91 11.40 -3.92 -16.94
C ALA A 91 12.62 -3.48 -17.78
N GLN A 92 12.53 -3.58 -19.11
CA GLN A 92 13.59 -3.13 -20.01
C GLN A 92 13.76 -1.61 -20.06
N GLY A 93 12.68 -0.85 -19.82
CA GLY A 93 12.70 0.61 -19.84
C GLY A 93 13.08 1.21 -18.49
N ASP A 94 12.25 0.96 -17.48
CA ASP A 94 12.47 1.40 -16.10
C ASP A 94 11.96 0.30 -15.15
N PRO A 95 12.87 -0.44 -14.48
CA PRO A 95 12.49 -1.47 -13.52
C PRO A 95 11.55 -0.96 -12.42
N GLY A 96 11.55 0.33 -12.07
CA GLY A 96 10.64 0.90 -11.08
C GLY A 96 9.21 1.10 -11.59
N ALA A 97 9.02 1.16 -12.91
CA ALA A 97 7.74 1.43 -13.57
C ALA A 97 6.90 0.17 -13.83
N VAL A 98 7.43 -1.03 -13.54
CA VAL A 98 6.66 -2.28 -13.66
C VAL A 98 5.47 -2.24 -12.69
N PRO A 99 4.22 -2.38 -13.19
CA PRO A 99 3.05 -2.40 -12.34
C PRO A 99 3.10 -3.57 -11.36
N GLU A 100 2.88 -3.26 -10.09
CA GLU A 100 2.95 -4.22 -8.99
C GLU A 100 1.95 -5.36 -9.13
N ASP A 101 0.72 -5.04 -9.54
CA ASP A 101 -0.36 -6.02 -9.72
C ASP A 101 0.01 -7.04 -10.81
N LEU A 102 0.60 -6.57 -11.93
CA LEU A 102 1.06 -7.41 -13.02
C LEU A 102 2.22 -8.30 -12.58
N LEU A 103 3.18 -7.73 -11.84
CA LEU A 103 4.30 -8.49 -11.29
C LEU A 103 3.80 -9.59 -10.32
N ASN A 104 2.82 -9.27 -9.47
CA ASN A 104 2.21 -10.23 -8.54
C ASN A 104 1.45 -11.35 -9.29
N ARG A 105 0.63 -11.00 -10.29
CA ARG A 105 -0.10 -11.98 -11.11
C ARG A 105 0.85 -12.93 -11.86
N CYS A 106 1.92 -12.39 -12.46
CA CYS A 106 2.95 -13.20 -13.13
C CYS A 106 3.66 -14.15 -12.16
N GLN A 107 4.04 -13.66 -10.97
CA GLN A 107 4.66 -14.46 -9.93
C GLN A 107 3.77 -15.64 -9.51
N ARG A 108 2.51 -15.34 -9.18
CA ARG A 108 1.52 -16.32 -8.72
C ARG A 108 1.30 -17.41 -9.76
N LEU A 109 1.17 -17.04 -11.04
CA LEU A 109 1.02 -17.99 -12.12
C LEU A 109 2.28 -18.85 -12.30
N LEU A 110 3.47 -18.26 -12.36
CA LEU A 110 4.73 -19.01 -12.55
C LEU A 110 4.94 -20.04 -11.42
N ARG A 111 4.58 -19.69 -10.19
CA ARG A 111 4.74 -20.54 -8.99
C ARG A 111 3.50 -21.33 -8.59
N SER A 112 2.44 -21.29 -9.40
CA SER A 112 1.20 -22.03 -9.16
C SER A 112 1.37 -23.55 -9.23
N PHE A 113 0.41 -24.29 -8.66
CA PHE A 113 0.33 -25.75 -8.75
C PHE A 113 -0.77 -26.17 -9.75
N PRO A 114 -0.46 -26.94 -10.82
CA PRO A 114 -1.45 -27.39 -11.79
C PRO A 114 -2.37 -28.47 -11.21
N LEU A 115 -3.69 -28.29 -11.38
CA LEU A 115 -4.72 -29.26 -10.99
C LEU A 115 -5.39 -29.92 -12.19
N ARG A 116 -5.65 -29.15 -13.26
CA ARG A 116 -6.26 -29.68 -14.50
C ARG A 116 -5.57 -29.13 -15.74
N ASN A 117 -5.55 -29.96 -16.78
CA ASN A 117 -4.90 -29.68 -18.07
C ASN A 117 -3.45 -29.15 -17.89
N PRO A 118 -2.53 -29.98 -17.33
CA PRO A 118 -1.16 -29.56 -17.05
C PRO A 118 -0.38 -29.16 -18.31
N GLU A 119 -0.76 -29.65 -19.50
CA GLU A 119 -0.15 -29.27 -20.77
C GLU A 119 -0.42 -27.80 -21.12
N LEU A 120 -1.67 -27.35 -20.99
CA LEU A 120 -2.01 -25.94 -21.19
C LEU A 120 -1.33 -25.04 -20.15
N VAL A 121 -1.30 -25.48 -18.89
CA VAL A 121 -0.59 -24.74 -17.82
C VAL A 121 0.89 -24.62 -18.14
N ALA A 122 1.54 -25.71 -18.56
CA ALA A 122 2.95 -25.70 -18.95
C ALA A 122 3.22 -24.79 -20.15
N LYS A 123 2.35 -24.81 -21.17
CA LYS A 123 2.41 -23.91 -22.34
C LYS A 123 2.42 -22.44 -21.90
N VAL A 124 1.48 -22.06 -21.02
CA VAL A 124 1.37 -20.68 -20.55
C VAL A 124 2.53 -20.28 -19.65
N LYS A 125 2.94 -21.13 -18.70
CA LYS A 125 4.12 -20.85 -17.87
C LYS A 125 5.40 -20.73 -18.70
N GLY A 126 5.48 -21.43 -19.82
CA GLY A 126 6.59 -21.35 -20.76
C GLY A 126 6.68 -20.03 -21.54
N LEU A 127 5.69 -19.14 -21.44
CA LEU A 127 5.72 -17.81 -22.09
C LEU A 127 6.74 -16.85 -21.46
N MET A 128 7.14 -17.09 -20.20
CA MET A 128 8.17 -16.33 -19.50
C MET A 128 9.06 -17.29 -18.73
N SER A 129 10.38 -17.16 -18.85
CA SER A 129 11.29 -17.96 -18.03
C SER A 129 11.23 -17.49 -16.57
N PHE A 130 11.35 -18.42 -15.63
CA PHE A 130 11.41 -18.07 -14.22
C PHE A 130 12.65 -17.23 -13.89
N ASP A 131 13.77 -17.46 -14.59
CA ASP A 131 15.01 -16.71 -14.40
C ASP A 131 14.86 -15.23 -14.82
N ASP A 132 14.17 -14.96 -15.94
CA ASP A 132 13.87 -13.59 -16.38
C ASP A 132 12.95 -12.88 -15.38
N PHE A 133 11.94 -13.60 -14.88
CA PHE A 133 11.05 -13.07 -13.84
C PHE A 133 11.82 -12.76 -12.55
N GLN A 134 12.71 -13.68 -12.14
CA GLN A 134 13.55 -13.52 -10.96
C GLN A 134 14.44 -12.28 -11.06
N ALA A 135 15.08 -12.05 -12.21
CA ALA A 135 15.88 -10.86 -12.48
C ALA A 135 15.03 -9.58 -12.40
N THR A 136 13.85 -9.60 -13.02
CA THR A 136 12.89 -8.48 -13.01
C THR A 136 12.45 -8.15 -11.57
N ALA A 137 12.03 -9.14 -10.79
CA ALA A 137 11.58 -8.94 -9.41
C ALA A 137 12.71 -8.41 -8.52
N ARG A 138 13.94 -8.92 -8.69
CA ARG A 138 15.12 -8.43 -7.97
C ARG A 138 15.35 -6.95 -8.25
N GLU A 139 15.32 -6.54 -9.52
CA GLU A 139 15.60 -5.16 -9.93
C GLU A 139 14.50 -4.19 -9.53
N TRP A 140 13.24 -4.62 -9.65
CA TRP A 140 12.08 -3.86 -9.18
C TRP A 140 12.19 -3.59 -7.66
N TRP A 141 12.44 -4.63 -6.85
CA TRP A 141 12.63 -4.43 -5.40
C TRP A 141 13.86 -3.56 -5.08
N ALA A 142 14.97 -3.72 -5.79
CA ALA A 142 16.17 -2.90 -5.60
C ALA A 142 15.93 -1.43 -5.93
N HIS A 143 15.14 -1.14 -6.97
CA HIS A 143 14.73 0.22 -7.32
C HIS A 143 13.98 0.85 -6.14
N HIS A 144 12.90 0.20 -5.67
CA HIS A 144 12.08 0.74 -4.59
C HIS A 144 12.88 0.89 -3.29
N ALA A 145 13.73 -0.09 -2.95
CA ALA A 145 14.61 -0.01 -1.78
C ALA A 145 15.51 1.23 -1.81
N ARG A 146 16.10 1.52 -2.98
CA ARG A 146 16.93 2.70 -3.18
C ARG A 146 16.12 3.98 -2.99
N GLN A 147 14.92 4.06 -3.55
CA GLN A 147 14.07 5.23 -3.44
C GLN A 147 13.61 5.48 -1.99
N SER A 148 13.20 4.43 -1.28
CA SER A 148 12.82 4.50 0.14
C SER A 148 13.97 5.02 1.01
N MET A 149 15.20 4.50 0.80
CA MET A 149 16.37 4.97 1.54
C MET A 149 16.75 6.41 1.19
N ARG A 150 16.68 6.81 -0.09
CA ARG A 150 16.90 8.20 -0.49
C ARG A 150 15.89 9.14 0.15
N TYR A 151 14.63 8.73 0.22
CA TYR A 151 13.59 9.51 0.88
C TYR A 151 13.81 9.58 2.40
N ALA A 152 14.27 8.51 3.05
CA ALA A 152 14.70 8.54 4.44
C ALA A 152 15.83 9.57 4.67
N LEU A 153 16.81 9.65 3.77
CA LEU A 153 17.89 10.65 3.84
C LEU A 153 17.35 12.09 3.67
N VAL A 154 16.37 12.31 2.79
CA VAL A 154 15.68 13.61 2.65
C VAL A 154 15.02 13.99 3.98
N LEU A 155 14.26 13.07 4.57
CA LEU A 155 13.54 13.31 5.82
C LEU A 155 14.48 13.60 6.99
N ARG A 156 15.62 12.90 7.07
CA ARG A 156 16.67 13.23 8.05
C ARG A 156 17.16 14.67 7.88
N GLU A 157 17.44 15.12 6.66
CA GLU A 157 17.89 16.49 6.42
C GLU A 157 16.84 17.54 6.79
N LEU A 158 15.55 17.16 6.76
CA LEU A 158 14.43 17.98 7.19
C LEU A 158 14.14 17.89 8.70
N GLY A 159 14.97 17.18 9.47
CA GLY A 159 14.79 16.98 10.90
C GLY A 159 13.61 16.07 11.25
N GLN A 160 13.17 15.21 10.33
CA GLN A 160 12.07 14.26 10.53
C GLN A 160 12.62 12.85 10.86
N GLU A 161 13.33 12.73 11.98
CA GLU A 161 14.12 11.52 12.31
C GLU A 161 13.30 10.24 12.46
N GLU A 162 12.17 10.30 13.18
CA GLU A 162 11.28 9.14 13.34
C GLU A 162 10.70 8.67 11.99
N GLU A 163 10.38 9.62 11.11
CA GLU A 163 9.90 9.31 9.77
C GLU A 163 11.00 8.71 8.90
N ALA A 164 12.21 9.27 8.98
CA ALA A 164 13.38 8.73 8.30
C ALA A 164 13.65 7.27 8.74
N ALA A 165 13.51 6.96 10.03
CA ALA A 165 13.64 5.59 10.53
C ALA A 165 12.58 4.65 9.92
N ALA A 166 11.32 5.08 9.82
CA ALA A 166 10.26 4.24 9.24
C ALA A 166 10.46 3.98 7.73
N TRP A 167 10.96 4.97 6.98
CA TRP A 167 11.35 4.77 5.58
C TRP A 167 12.62 3.93 5.42
N THR A 168 13.51 3.96 6.41
CA THR A 168 14.68 3.04 6.48
C THR A 168 14.20 1.60 6.63
N GLU A 169 13.25 1.35 7.53
CA GLU A 169 12.63 0.03 7.72
C GLU A 169 12.00 -0.50 6.42
N ALA A 170 11.22 0.33 5.73
CA ALA A 170 10.65 -0.02 4.43
C ALA A 170 11.72 -0.31 3.37
N GLY A 171 12.77 0.52 3.30
CA GLY A 171 13.89 0.32 2.38
C GLY A 171 14.65 -0.98 2.65
N LEU A 172 14.85 -1.35 3.92
CA LEU A 172 15.49 -2.61 4.31
C LEU A 172 14.64 -3.83 3.96
N LEU A 173 13.33 -3.76 4.19
CA LEU A 173 12.39 -4.81 3.76
C LEU A 173 12.50 -5.01 2.24
N GLN A 174 12.42 -3.93 1.47
CA GLN A 174 12.52 -3.98 0.00
C GLN A 174 13.89 -4.51 -0.46
N ALA A 175 14.98 -4.12 0.22
CA ALA A 175 16.32 -4.60 -0.09
C ALA A 175 16.47 -6.11 0.18
N VAL A 176 15.93 -6.62 1.29
CA VAL A 176 16.00 -8.06 1.58
C VAL A 176 15.11 -8.86 0.64
N LYS A 177 13.98 -8.30 0.18
CA LYS A 177 13.15 -8.89 -0.89
C LYS A 177 13.89 -8.97 -2.21
N SER A 178 14.63 -7.92 -2.60
CA SER A 178 15.50 -7.96 -3.77
C SER A 178 16.55 -9.07 -3.65
N TRP A 179 17.24 -9.13 -2.51
CA TRP A 179 18.25 -10.14 -2.22
C TRP A 179 17.70 -11.58 -2.25
N ALA A 180 16.49 -11.78 -1.70
CA ALA A 180 15.78 -13.06 -1.69
C ALA A 180 15.34 -13.47 -3.10
N ALA A 181 14.80 -12.53 -3.88
CA ALA A 181 14.47 -12.75 -5.29
C ALA A 181 15.71 -13.17 -6.07
N GLY A 182 16.86 -12.53 -5.85
CA GLY A 182 18.15 -12.94 -6.44
C GLY A 182 18.60 -14.38 -6.11
N ARG A 183 17.94 -15.07 -5.17
CA ARG A 183 18.19 -16.46 -4.77
C ARG A 183 17.04 -17.41 -5.10
N GLY A 184 16.06 -16.96 -5.89
CA GLY A 184 14.91 -17.76 -6.31
C GLY A 184 13.66 -17.62 -5.44
N GLU A 185 13.71 -16.88 -4.33
CA GLU A 185 12.51 -16.57 -3.54
C GLU A 185 11.83 -15.30 -4.05
N THR A 186 10.88 -15.47 -4.96
CA THR A 186 10.25 -14.37 -5.68
C THR A 186 8.85 -14.02 -5.19
N TYR A 187 8.28 -14.75 -4.23
CA TYR A 187 6.93 -14.47 -3.73
C TYR A 187 6.81 -13.02 -3.25
N LEU A 188 5.89 -12.22 -3.76
CA LEU A 188 5.92 -10.76 -3.55
C LEU A 188 5.52 -10.35 -2.14
N GLU A 189 4.51 -11.00 -1.56
CA GLU A 189 3.86 -10.59 -0.31
C GLU A 189 4.84 -10.46 0.89
N PRO A 190 5.00 -9.26 1.50
CA PRO A 190 5.88 -9.05 2.63
C PRO A 190 5.47 -9.78 3.91
N LYS A 191 4.17 -10.07 4.10
CA LYS A 191 3.66 -10.74 5.31
C LYS A 191 4.28 -12.13 5.54
N TRP A 192 4.76 -12.75 4.47
CA TRP A 192 5.39 -14.06 4.47
C TRP A 192 6.92 -14.02 4.44
N LEU A 193 7.52 -12.83 4.51
CA LEU A 193 8.97 -12.66 4.46
C LEU A 193 9.72 -13.50 5.51
N PRO A 194 9.26 -13.64 6.77
CA PRO A 194 9.95 -14.50 7.73
C PRO A 194 10.10 -15.95 7.23
N LEU A 195 9.04 -16.53 6.69
CA LEU A 195 9.05 -17.90 6.14
C LEU A 195 9.86 -18.01 4.84
N GLN A 196 9.85 -16.97 4.00
CA GLN A 196 10.70 -16.91 2.80
C GLN A 196 12.19 -16.94 3.19
N LEU A 197 12.57 -16.18 4.23
CA LEU A 197 13.93 -16.15 4.74
C LEU A 197 14.35 -17.48 5.39
N ASP A 198 13.43 -18.14 6.10
CA ASP A 198 13.69 -19.46 6.69
C ASP A 198 13.91 -20.53 5.61
N ARG A 199 13.15 -20.49 4.52
CA ARG A 199 13.31 -21.39 3.37
C ARG A 199 14.67 -21.24 2.68
N LEU A 200 15.20 -20.01 2.61
CA LEU A 200 16.56 -19.75 2.12
C LEU A 200 17.67 -20.29 3.05
N GLY A 201 17.32 -20.66 4.28
CA GLY A 201 18.25 -21.17 5.29
C GLY A 201 19.05 -20.07 5.99
N ALA A 202 19.95 -20.50 6.88
CA ALA A 202 20.76 -19.60 7.68
C ALA A 202 21.74 -18.80 6.80
N HIS A 203 21.64 -17.46 6.84
CA HIS A 203 22.53 -16.56 6.12
C HIS A 203 22.86 -15.32 6.97
N PRO A 204 24.11 -14.85 7.02
CA PRO A 204 24.51 -13.68 7.83
C PRO A 204 23.69 -12.42 7.55
N LEU A 205 23.39 -12.14 6.27
CA LEU A 205 22.56 -10.99 5.88
C LEU A 205 21.10 -11.11 6.34
N SER A 206 20.52 -12.32 6.36
CA SER A 206 19.17 -12.54 6.86
C SER A 206 19.12 -12.35 8.38
N ALA A 207 20.11 -12.89 9.11
CA ALA A 207 20.25 -12.66 10.54
C ALA A 207 20.41 -11.17 10.87
N ARG A 208 21.24 -10.46 10.09
CA ARG A 208 21.43 -9.02 10.27
C ARG A 208 20.19 -8.20 9.92
N TYR A 209 19.45 -8.57 8.87
CA TYR A 209 18.15 -7.96 8.59
C TYR A 209 17.20 -8.13 9.78
N ARG A 210 17.12 -9.32 10.40
CA ARG A 210 16.26 -9.53 11.58
C ARG A 210 16.62 -8.61 12.75
N THR A 211 17.91 -8.33 12.97
CA THR A 211 18.35 -7.35 14.00
C THR A 211 18.03 -5.90 13.65
N LEU A 212 17.81 -5.60 12.37
CA LEU A 212 17.47 -4.27 11.87
C LEU A 212 16.05 -4.25 11.26
N ALA A 213 15.17 -5.18 11.67
CA ALA A 213 13.85 -5.32 11.07
C ALA A 213 12.92 -4.18 11.45
N SER A 214 13.20 -3.49 12.55
CA SER A 214 12.60 -2.23 12.96
C SER A 214 13.59 -1.43 13.81
N LEU A 215 13.29 -0.15 14.03
CA LEU A 215 14.06 0.69 14.97
C LEU A 215 14.09 0.04 16.37
N ASP A 216 12.93 -0.37 16.89
CA ASP A 216 12.82 -0.98 18.21
C ASP A 216 13.64 -2.28 18.34
N ALA A 217 13.59 -3.14 17.32
CA ALA A 217 14.32 -4.40 17.31
C ALA A 217 15.85 -4.19 17.31
N SER A 218 16.30 -3.06 16.75
CA SER A 218 17.73 -2.73 16.64
C SER A 218 18.35 -2.25 17.95
N GLY A 219 17.55 -1.69 18.86
CA GLY A 219 18.06 -1.02 20.07
C GLY A 219 18.91 0.23 19.78
N LEU A 220 18.86 0.75 18.55
CA LEU A 220 19.57 1.96 18.12
C LEU A 220 18.69 3.20 18.27
N ASP A 221 19.31 4.38 18.26
CA ASP A 221 18.60 5.63 18.02
C ASP A 221 18.28 5.80 16.52
N PRO A 222 17.39 6.73 16.13
CA PRO A 222 17.03 6.91 14.73
C PRO A 222 18.22 7.17 13.79
N ALA A 223 19.21 7.94 14.23
CA ALA A 223 20.39 8.28 13.43
C ALA A 223 21.32 7.08 13.20
N GLY A 224 21.56 6.27 14.25
CA GLY A 224 22.31 5.04 14.19
C GLY A 224 21.60 3.98 13.34
N TYR A 225 20.28 3.86 13.49
CA TYR A 225 19.47 2.93 12.71
C TYR A 225 19.51 3.23 11.21
N LEU A 226 19.37 4.50 10.81
CA LEU A 226 19.52 4.93 9.42
C LEU A 226 20.93 4.62 8.87
N THR A 227 21.97 4.85 9.67
CA THR A 227 23.36 4.60 9.27
C THR A 227 23.62 3.12 9.04
N GLU A 228 23.22 2.26 9.98
CA GLU A 228 23.36 0.80 9.82
C GLU A 228 22.42 0.25 8.75
N GLY A 229 21.24 0.84 8.59
CA GLY A 229 20.30 0.50 7.52
C GLY A 229 20.87 0.78 6.13
N ALA A 230 21.48 1.96 5.92
CA ALA A 230 22.18 2.28 4.68
C ALA A 230 23.35 1.32 4.39
N ARG A 231 24.07 0.89 5.43
CA ARG A 231 25.15 -0.11 5.31
C ARG A 231 24.61 -1.48 4.90
N LEU A 232 23.58 -1.97 5.58
CA LEU A 232 22.96 -3.27 5.25
C LEU A 232 22.34 -3.25 3.84
N LEU A 233 21.70 -2.15 3.44
CA LEU A 233 21.14 -1.99 2.10
C LEU A 233 22.21 -2.17 1.00
N ALA A 234 23.41 -1.61 1.20
CA ALA A 234 24.54 -1.81 0.29
C ALA A 234 25.04 -3.27 0.28
N GLU A 235 25.12 -3.92 1.44
CA GLU A 235 25.50 -5.34 1.55
C GLU A 235 24.49 -6.31 0.91
N LEU A 236 23.21 -5.93 0.88
CA LEU A 236 22.14 -6.64 0.17
C LEU A 236 22.21 -6.43 -1.36
N GLY A 237 23.13 -5.60 -1.85
CA GLY A 237 23.39 -5.36 -3.27
C GLY A 237 22.66 -4.15 -3.86
N VAL A 238 22.04 -3.30 -3.04
CA VAL A 238 21.36 -2.10 -3.52
C VAL A 238 22.32 -0.90 -3.46
N ALA A 239 22.77 -0.42 -4.61
CA ALA A 239 23.64 0.75 -4.72
C ALA A 239 22.85 2.07 -4.84
N GLY A 240 23.55 3.21 -4.70
CA GLY A 240 23.03 4.53 -5.07
C GLY A 240 22.27 5.30 -3.98
N ALA A 241 22.32 4.85 -2.73
CA ALA A 241 21.69 5.52 -1.58
C ALA A 241 22.69 5.80 -0.44
N ALA A 242 23.95 6.07 -0.77
CA ALA A 242 24.96 6.42 0.21
C ALA A 242 24.68 7.83 0.79
N PRO A 243 24.90 8.08 2.10
CA PRO A 243 24.65 9.40 2.69
C PRO A 243 25.52 10.50 2.08
N GLY A 244 24.92 11.62 1.66
CA GLY A 244 25.66 12.80 1.20
C GLY A 244 24.77 14.03 1.04
N SER A 245 25.04 15.10 1.79
CA SER A 245 24.14 16.27 1.89
C SER A 245 24.08 17.16 0.65
N GLU A 246 25.06 17.06 -0.26
CA GLU A 246 25.03 17.79 -1.54
C GLU A 246 24.34 17.01 -2.67
N GLN A 247 23.90 15.78 -2.40
CA GLN A 247 23.24 14.92 -3.40
C GLN A 247 21.73 15.15 -3.45
N ILE A 248 21.13 15.69 -2.39
CA ILE A 248 19.69 15.92 -2.32
C ILE A 248 19.38 17.35 -2.73
N THR A 249 18.58 17.50 -3.78
CA THR A 249 18.15 18.80 -4.30
C THR A 249 16.64 18.94 -4.26
N VAL A 250 16.14 20.17 -4.08
CA VAL A 250 14.71 20.46 -4.17
C VAL A 250 14.32 20.58 -5.65
N ALA A 251 13.28 19.88 -6.07
CA ALA A 251 12.80 19.88 -7.44
C ALA A 251 11.35 20.37 -7.54
N ARG A 252 10.99 20.91 -8.71
CA ARG A 252 9.63 21.34 -8.99
C ARG A 252 8.72 20.13 -9.13
N ALA A 253 7.54 20.19 -8.53
CA ALA A 253 6.47 19.23 -8.81
C ALA A 253 5.70 19.61 -10.07
N ASP A 254 5.40 18.64 -10.91
CA ASP A 254 4.67 18.85 -12.16
C ASP A 254 3.23 19.29 -11.88
N GLY A 255 2.71 20.21 -12.68
CA GLY A 255 1.36 20.73 -12.52
C GLY A 255 1.13 21.58 -11.26
N VAL A 256 2.20 21.96 -10.53
CA VAL A 256 2.12 22.87 -9.38
C VAL A 256 2.45 24.31 -9.79
N THR A 257 1.58 25.23 -9.36
CA THR A 257 1.70 26.68 -9.59
C THR A 257 1.43 27.45 -8.30
N THR A 258 1.95 28.68 -8.22
CA THR A 258 1.78 29.56 -7.07
C THR A 258 1.06 30.83 -7.50
N TRP A 259 0.11 31.27 -6.68
CA TRP A 259 -0.69 32.48 -6.89
C TRP A 259 -0.66 33.32 -5.62
N GLN A 260 -0.43 34.62 -5.79
CA GLN A 260 -0.48 35.59 -4.69
C GLN A 260 -1.78 36.38 -4.82
N THR A 261 -2.63 36.33 -3.80
CA THR A 261 -3.86 37.14 -3.72
C THR A 261 -3.79 37.98 -2.46
N GLY A 262 -3.62 39.30 -2.59
CA GLY A 262 -3.31 40.15 -1.44
C GLY A 262 -2.00 39.73 -0.78
N ASP A 263 -2.04 39.46 0.53
CA ASP A 263 -0.92 38.95 1.33
C ASP A 263 -0.80 37.41 1.34
N ARG A 264 -1.81 36.70 0.84
CA ARG A 264 -1.91 35.24 0.93
C ARG A 264 -1.29 34.52 -0.26
N VAL A 265 -0.63 33.40 0.05
CA VAL A 265 -0.08 32.48 -0.94
C VAL A 265 -1.03 31.32 -1.13
N HIS A 266 -1.44 31.10 -2.38
CA HIS A 266 -2.16 29.93 -2.84
C HIS A 266 -1.24 29.06 -3.68
N VAL A 267 -1.24 27.76 -3.43
CA VAL A 267 -0.54 26.76 -4.24
C VAL A 267 -1.59 25.91 -4.92
N VAL A 268 -1.54 25.82 -6.24
CA VAL A 268 -2.49 25.07 -7.05
C VAL A 268 -1.82 23.84 -7.64
N ARG A 269 -2.34 22.65 -7.34
CA ARG A 269 -1.85 21.36 -7.84
C ARG A 269 -2.86 20.75 -8.81
N GLY A 270 -2.41 20.41 -10.01
CA GLY A 270 -3.21 19.70 -11.02
C GLY A 270 -4.46 20.46 -11.50
N LYS A 271 -4.51 21.80 -11.31
CA LYS A 271 -5.67 22.67 -11.57
C LYS A 271 -6.94 22.32 -10.78
N GLN A 272 -6.86 21.40 -9.82
CA GLN A 272 -8.02 20.93 -9.04
C GLN A 272 -7.89 21.28 -7.57
N ASP A 273 -6.67 21.22 -7.02
CA ASP A 273 -6.45 21.48 -5.60
C ASP A 273 -5.95 22.88 -5.40
N VAL A 274 -6.60 23.60 -4.49
CA VAL A 274 -6.13 24.90 -4.04
C VAL A 274 -5.73 24.77 -2.58
N PHE A 275 -4.45 24.98 -2.31
CA PHE A 275 -3.91 25.07 -0.97
C PHE A 275 -3.73 26.54 -0.62
N VAL A 276 -4.11 26.94 0.59
CA VAL A 276 -3.71 28.23 1.18
C VAL A 276 -2.65 27.99 2.24
N LEU A 277 -1.61 28.81 2.22
CA LEU A 277 -0.51 28.74 3.18
C LEU A 277 -0.69 29.80 4.27
N GLY A 278 -0.49 29.39 5.53
CA GLY A 278 -0.29 30.29 6.65
C GLY A 278 0.99 31.12 6.49
N GLU A 279 1.15 32.16 7.28
CA GLU A 279 2.23 33.15 7.11
C GLU A 279 3.65 32.55 7.15
N ARG A 280 3.94 31.64 8.09
CA ARG A 280 5.24 30.95 8.20
C ARG A 280 5.41 29.93 7.07
N ALA A 281 4.35 29.18 6.75
CA ALA A 281 4.36 28.27 5.60
C ALA A 281 4.61 29.01 4.28
N ALA A 282 4.02 30.19 4.09
CA ALA A 282 4.23 31.04 2.93
C ALA A 282 5.67 31.58 2.83
N ARG A 283 6.31 31.92 3.96
CA ARG A 283 7.74 32.28 3.99
C ARG A 283 8.63 31.10 3.60
N ALA A 284 8.40 29.93 4.19
CA ALA A 284 9.11 28.71 3.83
C ALA A 284 8.94 28.39 2.34
N TRP A 285 7.73 28.51 1.80
CA TRP A 285 7.44 28.32 0.37
C TRP A 285 8.24 29.26 -0.53
N ARG A 286 8.33 30.55 -0.18
CA ARG A 286 9.09 31.55 -0.95
C ARG A 286 10.60 31.33 -0.91
N SER A 287 11.11 30.61 0.09
CA SER A 287 12.53 30.25 0.19
C SER A 287 12.96 29.10 -0.74
N LEU A 288 11.99 28.38 -1.33
CA LEU A 288 12.26 27.24 -2.20
C LEU A 288 12.94 27.69 -3.51
N VAL A 289 14.19 27.27 -3.71
CA VAL A 289 14.91 27.46 -4.97
C VAL A 289 15.17 26.09 -5.60
N PHE A 290 14.49 25.80 -6.70
CA PHE A 290 14.61 24.50 -7.37
C PHE A 290 16.02 24.29 -7.97
N GLY A 291 16.51 23.06 -7.88
CA GLY A 291 17.86 22.65 -8.29
C GLY A 291 18.94 22.93 -7.24
N GLN A 292 18.62 23.62 -6.14
CA GLN A 292 19.57 23.83 -5.05
C GLN A 292 19.60 22.64 -4.08
N PRO A 293 20.78 22.34 -3.49
CA PRO A 293 20.89 21.43 -2.37
C PRO A 293 19.95 21.79 -1.22
N LEU A 294 19.32 20.79 -0.62
CA LEU A 294 18.27 20.98 0.40
C LEU A 294 18.78 21.74 1.63
N ASN A 295 20.01 21.46 2.07
CA ASN A 295 20.65 22.19 3.17
C ASN A 295 20.78 23.70 2.91
N ARG A 296 21.01 24.12 1.66
CA ARG A 296 21.05 25.55 1.28
C ARG A 296 19.67 26.19 1.30
N VAL A 297 18.65 25.44 0.89
CA VAL A 297 17.25 25.90 0.97
C VAL A 297 16.84 26.10 2.43
N LEU A 298 17.20 25.20 3.34
CA LEU A 298 16.95 25.36 4.78
C LEU A 298 17.64 26.61 5.34
N ALA A 299 18.94 26.81 5.03
CA ALA A 299 19.66 28.00 5.46
C ALA A 299 19.05 29.31 4.93
N ALA A 300 18.54 29.31 3.69
CA ALA A 300 17.83 30.45 3.10
C ALA A 300 16.47 30.70 3.78
N ALA A 301 15.73 29.63 4.12
CA ALA A 301 14.47 29.72 4.85
C ALA A 301 14.65 30.38 6.22
N ASP A 302 15.66 29.95 6.98
CA ASP A 302 16.02 30.54 8.27
C ASP A 302 16.32 32.03 8.13
N ALA A 303 17.18 32.40 7.17
CA ALA A 303 17.54 33.79 6.91
C ALA A 303 16.34 34.66 6.47
N SER A 304 15.30 34.06 5.89
CA SER A 304 14.09 34.73 5.41
C SER A 304 12.95 34.83 6.44
N GLY A 305 13.22 34.45 7.70
CA GLY A 305 12.23 34.53 8.78
C GLY A 305 11.27 33.33 8.86
N ALA A 306 11.67 32.19 8.31
CA ALA A 306 11.05 30.89 8.56
C ALA A 306 12.09 29.96 9.21
N PRO A 307 12.53 30.25 10.45
CA PRO A 307 13.46 29.38 11.16
C PRO A 307 12.88 27.97 11.27
N ASP A 308 13.72 26.94 11.24
CA ASP A 308 13.28 25.55 11.38
C ASP A 308 12.19 25.18 10.34
N ALA A 309 12.47 25.46 9.07
CA ALA A 309 11.54 25.19 7.97
C ALA A 309 11.45 23.70 7.58
N GLY A 310 12.29 22.84 8.15
CA GLY A 310 12.37 21.40 7.83
C GLY A 310 11.00 20.70 7.85
N PRO A 311 10.23 20.79 8.96
CA PRO A 311 8.90 20.19 9.04
C PRO A 311 7.89 20.71 7.99
N LEU A 312 7.97 22.00 7.64
CA LEU A 312 7.09 22.60 6.62
C LEU A 312 7.45 22.12 5.21
N ILE A 313 8.74 22.05 4.88
CA ILE A 313 9.21 21.52 3.61
C ILE A 313 8.89 20.02 3.49
N ALA A 314 9.01 19.25 4.57
CA ALA A 314 8.56 17.86 4.60
C ALA A 314 7.05 17.74 4.28
N ARG A 315 6.21 18.64 4.81
CA ARG A 315 4.78 18.68 4.44
C ARG A 315 4.57 19.03 2.97
N PHE A 316 5.33 19.96 2.39
CA PHE A 316 5.27 20.26 0.96
C PHE A 316 5.64 19.04 0.10
N LEU A 317 6.64 18.24 0.51
CA LEU A 317 7.01 16.99 -0.15
C LEU A 317 5.89 15.96 -0.05
N ARG A 318 5.37 15.70 1.15
CA ARG A 318 4.26 14.75 1.39
C ARG A 318 3.02 15.12 0.57
N PHE A 319 2.72 16.41 0.47
CA PHE A 319 1.60 16.92 -0.33
C PHE A 319 1.91 17.08 -1.82
N GLY A 320 3.09 16.64 -2.28
CA GLY A 320 3.48 16.71 -3.68
C GLY A 320 3.46 18.12 -4.26
N LEU A 321 3.64 19.13 -3.41
CA LEU A 321 3.76 20.53 -3.82
C LEU A 321 5.19 20.83 -4.31
N VAL A 322 6.16 20.07 -3.79
CA VAL A 322 7.53 20.01 -4.26
C VAL A 322 7.98 18.55 -4.35
N LYS A 323 9.08 18.30 -5.06
CA LYS A 323 9.74 17.00 -5.13
C LYS A 323 11.15 17.12 -4.54
N ALA A 324 11.73 16.00 -4.13
CA ALA A 324 13.16 15.90 -3.94
C ALA A 324 13.77 15.19 -5.16
N ALA A 325 15.02 15.49 -5.48
CA ALA A 325 15.76 14.85 -6.55
C ALA A 325 17.17 14.50 -6.10
N TRP A 326 17.64 13.34 -6.56
CA TRP A 326 19.01 12.90 -6.42
C TRP A 326 19.86 13.50 -7.54
N LYS A 327 20.91 14.21 -7.18
CA LYS A 327 21.79 14.90 -8.12
C LYS A 327 22.40 13.89 -9.10
N GLY A 328 22.08 14.07 -10.38
CA GLY A 328 22.55 13.21 -11.47
C GLY A 328 21.71 11.94 -11.72
N ASP A 329 20.69 11.66 -10.91
CA ASP A 329 19.86 10.44 -11.04
C ASP A 329 18.34 10.72 -11.03
N GLY A 330 17.95 12.00 -11.01
CA GLY A 330 16.55 12.40 -11.20
C GLY A 330 15.70 12.41 -9.91
N PRO A 331 14.36 12.40 -10.04
CA PRO A 331 13.46 12.55 -8.90
C PRO A 331 13.57 11.37 -7.92
N ILE A 332 13.44 11.69 -6.63
CA ILE A 332 13.25 10.68 -5.57
C ILE A 332 11.76 10.39 -5.48
N VAL A 333 11.36 9.16 -5.77
CA VAL A 333 9.95 8.75 -5.83
C VAL A 333 9.67 7.81 -4.66
N PRO A 334 9.14 8.30 -3.53
CA PRO A 334 8.84 7.45 -2.38
C PRO A 334 7.74 6.45 -2.74
N ALA A 335 8.06 5.16 -2.64
CA ALA A 335 7.13 4.07 -2.92
C ALA A 335 7.29 2.96 -1.89
N MET A 336 6.17 2.46 -1.40
CA MET A 336 6.10 1.25 -0.58
C MET A 336 5.24 0.24 -1.34
N PRO A 337 5.85 -0.62 -2.17
CA PRO A 337 5.07 -1.59 -2.90
C PRO A 337 4.35 -2.55 -1.95
N LEU A 338 3.17 -3.02 -2.35
CA LEU A 338 2.26 -3.89 -1.59
C LEU A 338 1.75 -3.22 -0.28
N ALA A 339 1.79 -1.89 -0.25
CA ALA A 339 1.16 -1.02 0.74
C ALA A 339 0.13 -0.10 0.03
N ALA A 340 -0.57 0.77 0.78
CA ALA A 340 -1.61 1.68 0.24
C ALA A 340 -1.25 2.40 -1.08
N PRO A 341 -2.27 2.89 -1.81
CA PRO A 341 -2.10 3.54 -3.11
C PRO A 341 -1.02 4.62 -3.07
N SER A 342 -0.11 4.53 -4.02
CA SER A 342 0.97 5.49 -4.22
C SER A 342 0.41 6.86 -4.58
N GLY A 343 1.00 7.93 -4.03
CA GLY A 343 0.63 9.28 -4.41
C GLY A 343 0.92 10.31 -3.33
N ALA A 344 0.85 11.58 -3.72
CA ALA A 344 1.00 12.68 -2.78
C ALA A 344 -0.24 12.79 -1.89
N VAL A 345 -0.04 12.75 -0.57
CA VAL A 345 -1.10 12.89 0.43
C VAL A 345 -1.83 14.22 0.22
N THR A 346 -3.14 14.26 0.45
CA THR A 346 -3.88 15.51 0.56
C THR A 346 -4.42 15.66 1.97
N PRO A 347 -4.20 16.79 2.67
CA PRO A 347 -4.79 17.03 3.98
C PRO A 347 -6.31 17.24 3.90
N PRO A 348 -7.02 17.18 5.05
CA PRO A 348 -8.42 17.56 5.13
C PRO A 348 -8.70 18.97 4.60
N PRO A 349 -9.94 19.26 4.13
CA PRO A 349 -10.32 20.60 3.74
C PRO A 349 -10.29 21.56 4.94
N SER A 350 -10.00 22.83 4.65
CA SER A 350 -10.09 23.93 5.61
C SER A 350 -11.51 24.04 6.15
N THR A 351 -11.61 24.23 7.47
CA THR A 351 -12.86 24.54 8.16
C THR A 351 -13.06 26.04 8.41
N ALA A 352 -12.16 26.88 7.88
CA ALA A 352 -12.19 28.34 8.08
C ALA A 352 -13.48 28.97 7.52
N GLN A 353 -14.01 29.96 8.25
CA GLN A 353 -15.21 30.73 7.88
C GLN A 353 -14.96 32.24 8.04
N PRO A 354 -15.24 33.07 7.01
CA PRO A 354 -15.62 32.68 5.65
C PRO A 354 -14.46 31.98 4.91
N LEU A 355 -14.78 31.03 4.04
CA LEU A 355 -13.77 30.25 3.30
C LEU A 355 -12.99 31.11 2.29
N VAL A 356 -13.69 32.01 1.60
CA VAL A 356 -13.13 32.91 0.57
C VAL A 356 -13.45 34.36 0.94
N ALA A 357 -12.42 35.20 0.96
CA ALA A 357 -12.54 36.64 1.10
C ALA A 357 -11.95 37.33 -0.14
N VAL A 358 -12.11 38.65 -0.24
CA VAL A 358 -11.54 39.46 -1.34
C VAL A 358 -10.01 39.30 -1.41
N GLY A 359 -9.34 39.16 -0.26
CA GLY A 359 -7.90 38.84 -0.17
C GLY A 359 -7.56 37.36 -0.43
N GLY A 360 -8.48 36.60 -1.03
CA GLY A 360 -8.35 35.16 -1.22
C GLY A 360 -8.83 34.34 -0.02
N ALA A 361 -8.54 33.03 -0.06
CA ALA A 361 -9.01 32.10 0.96
C ALA A 361 -8.36 32.30 2.34
N VAL A 362 -9.09 31.98 3.40
CA VAL A 362 -8.67 32.19 4.79
C VAL A 362 -8.10 30.89 5.38
N VAL A 363 -7.10 31.03 6.24
CA VAL A 363 -6.55 29.93 7.03
C VAL A 363 -6.34 30.37 8.47
N GLY A 364 -6.52 29.45 9.42
CA GLY A 364 -6.56 29.78 10.86
C GLY A 364 -5.21 29.79 11.58
N ASP A 365 -4.14 29.25 10.99
CA ASP A 365 -2.84 29.06 11.64
C ASP A 365 -1.67 29.46 10.72
N ALA A 366 -0.57 29.93 11.32
CA ALA A 366 0.62 30.43 10.61
C ALA A 366 1.40 29.32 9.89
N GLU A 367 1.31 28.07 10.34
CA GLU A 367 1.95 26.90 9.73
C GLU A 367 0.99 26.06 8.89
N ALA A 368 -0.25 26.50 8.77
CA ALA A 368 -1.26 25.75 8.04
C ALA A 368 -0.92 25.64 6.56
N ILE A 369 -1.23 24.47 6.00
CA ILE A 369 -1.22 24.17 4.57
C ILE A 369 -2.57 23.52 4.32
N ALA A 370 -3.59 24.33 4.06
CA ALA A 370 -4.98 23.90 4.11
C ALA A 370 -5.58 23.78 2.69
N LEU A 371 -6.24 22.65 2.42
CA LEU A 371 -6.96 22.41 1.17
C LEU A 371 -8.28 23.21 1.14
N LEU A 372 -8.69 23.72 -0.01
CA LEU A 372 -9.94 24.48 -0.17
C LEU A 372 -10.79 23.94 -1.30
N PRO A 373 -12.11 23.87 -1.08
CA PRO A 373 -12.78 22.69 -0.49
C PRO A 373 -12.42 21.36 -1.20
N VAL A 374 -12.91 20.22 -0.72
CA VAL A 374 -12.64 18.92 -1.35
C VAL A 374 -13.19 18.91 -2.79
N PRO A 375 -12.36 18.67 -3.83
CA PRO A 375 -12.84 18.48 -5.20
C PRO A 375 -13.78 17.28 -5.31
N ALA A 376 -14.80 17.35 -6.16
CA ALA A 376 -15.80 16.28 -6.32
C ALA A 376 -15.18 14.90 -6.57
N ARG A 377 -14.18 14.82 -7.46
CA ARG A 377 -13.41 13.60 -7.76
C ARG A 377 -12.82 12.95 -6.49
N ARG A 378 -12.38 13.76 -5.52
CA ARG A 378 -11.78 13.27 -4.26
C ARG A 378 -12.80 12.88 -3.24
N PHE A 379 -13.93 13.56 -3.21
CA PHE A 379 -15.03 13.18 -2.34
C PHE A 379 -15.43 11.72 -2.60
N SER A 380 -15.63 11.34 -3.86
CA SER A 380 -15.91 9.95 -4.21
C SER A 380 -14.72 9.02 -3.99
N ALA A 381 -13.48 9.43 -4.33
CA ALA A 381 -12.29 8.61 -4.08
C ALA A 381 -12.10 8.29 -2.59
N ALA A 382 -12.25 9.27 -1.70
CA ALA A 382 -12.17 9.08 -0.26
C ALA A 382 -13.28 8.15 0.26
N ALA A 383 -14.50 8.28 -0.25
CA ALA A 383 -15.61 7.40 0.13
C ALA A 383 -15.39 5.95 -0.34
N MET A 384 -14.91 5.73 -1.57
CA MET A 384 -14.55 4.40 -2.06
C MET A 384 -13.45 3.76 -1.21
N ILE A 385 -12.43 4.53 -0.81
CA ILE A 385 -11.36 4.04 0.05
C ILE A 385 -11.85 3.77 1.48
N LEU A 386 -12.84 4.51 2.00
CA LEU A 386 -13.47 4.22 3.29
C LEU A 386 -14.16 2.85 3.29
N VAL A 387 -14.89 2.53 2.21
CA VAL A 387 -15.49 1.19 2.02
C VAL A 387 -14.38 0.14 1.97
N TRP A 388 -13.38 0.35 1.13
CA TRP A 388 -12.27 -0.60 0.95
C TRP A 388 -11.48 -0.84 2.24
N SER A 389 -11.28 0.20 3.04
CA SER A 389 -10.60 0.10 4.34
C SER A 389 -11.33 -0.85 5.30
N ASN A 390 -12.67 -0.86 5.29
CA ASN A 390 -13.44 -1.79 6.12
C ASN A 390 -13.34 -3.24 5.62
N VAL A 391 -13.29 -3.46 4.30
CA VAL A 391 -13.02 -4.78 3.71
C VAL A 391 -11.64 -5.28 4.16
N LEU A 392 -10.60 -4.44 4.03
CA LEU A 392 -9.24 -4.80 4.41
C LEU A 392 -9.07 -5.06 5.91
N VAL A 393 -9.82 -4.38 6.77
CA VAL A 393 -9.88 -4.68 8.22
C VAL A 393 -10.37 -6.10 8.46
N GLU A 394 -11.46 -6.53 7.81
CA GLU A 394 -11.99 -7.89 7.97
C GLU A 394 -10.98 -8.93 7.45
N ASN A 395 -10.26 -8.65 6.36
CA ASN A 395 -9.22 -9.53 5.83
C ASN A 395 -8.04 -9.68 6.81
N ALA A 396 -7.55 -8.56 7.36
CA ALA A 396 -6.45 -8.58 8.32
C ALA A 396 -6.85 -9.27 9.63
N ARG A 397 -8.11 -9.13 10.06
CA ARG A 397 -8.65 -9.83 11.23
C ARG A 397 -8.65 -11.34 11.03
N GLU A 398 -9.07 -11.83 9.86
CA GLU A 398 -9.04 -13.26 9.52
C GLU A 398 -7.62 -13.83 9.48
N ASP A 399 -6.68 -13.09 8.89
CA ASP A 399 -5.25 -13.44 8.90
C ASP A 399 -4.71 -13.52 10.34
N LEU A 400 -5.11 -12.59 11.22
CA LEU A 400 -4.72 -12.59 12.64
C LEU A 400 -5.25 -13.83 13.37
N VAL A 401 -6.54 -14.14 13.24
CA VAL A 401 -7.16 -15.31 13.87
C VAL A 401 -6.44 -16.59 13.42
N GLY A 402 -6.24 -16.78 12.12
CA GLY A 402 -5.56 -17.97 11.62
C GLY A 402 -4.08 -18.08 12.02
N ALA A 403 -3.39 -16.95 12.16
CA ALA A 403 -2.02 -16.94 12.68
C ALA A 403 -1.97 -17.34 14.16
N LEU A 404 -2.91 -16.85 14.98
CA LEU A 404 -3.01 -17.21 16.39
C LEU A 404 -3.34 -18.70 16.58
N ASP A 405 -4.27 -19.24 15.79
CA ASP A 405 -4.65 -20.66 15.82
C ASP A 405 -3.48 -21.60 15.47
N ARG A 406 -2.45 -21.09 14.78
CA ARG A 406 -1.27 -21.83 14.35
C ARG A 406 0.01 -21.45 15.09
N GLU A 407 -0.10 -20.62 16.13
CA GLU A 407 1.05 -20.14 16.90
C GLU A 407 2.11 -19.43 16.03
N GLN A 408 1.68 -18.80 14.93
CA GLN A 408 2.53 -18.07 13.99
C GLN A 408 2.74 -16.63 14.48
N TRP A 409 3.47 -16.46 15.57
CA TRP A 409 3.59 -15.20 16.31
C TRP A 409 4.01 -13.99 15.47
N SER A 410 5.04 -14.11 14.64
CA SER A 410 5.47 -13.01 13.75
C SER A 410 4.42 -12.68 12.69
N VAL A 411 3.64 -13.66 12.22
CA VAL A 411 2.54 -13.41 11.28
C VAL A 411 1.38 -12.72 12.00
N ALA A 412 1.08 -13.11 13.24
CA ALA A 412 0.07 -12.48 14.07
C ALA A 412 0.40 -11.00 14.33
N GLU A 413 1.64 -10.67 14.70
CA GLU A 413 2.08 -9.28 14.89
C GLU A 413 1.92 -8.43 13.61
N LEU A 414 2.29 -8.97 12.45
CA LEU A 414 2.10 -8.29 11.16
C LEU A 414 0.63 -8.07 10.85
N SER A 415 -0.23 -9.05 11.13
CA SER A 415 -1.69 -8.94 10.95
C SER A 415 -2.33 -7.92 11.89
N VAL A 416 -1.87 -7.83 13.15
CA VAL A 416 -2.26 -6.75 14.09
C VAL A 416 -1.97 -5.38 13.48
N ARG A 417 -0.73 -5.16 12.99
CA ARG A 417 -0.33 -3.88 12.40
C ARG A 417 -1.15 -3.56 11.15
N ARG A 418 -1.42 -4.56 10.30
CA ARG A 418 -2.29 -4.39 9.12
C ARG A 418 -3.70 -3.99 9.50
N MET A 419 -4.32 -4.69 10.45
CA MET A 419 -5.68 -4.38 10.93
C MET A 419 -5.78 -2.96 11.50
N LEU A 420 -4.81 -2.57 12.33
CA LEU A 420 -4.69 -1.19 12.84
C LEU A 420 -4.60 -0.17 11.70
N ARG A 421 -3.65 -0.36 10.76
CA ARG A 421 -3.43 0.57 9.65
C ARG A 421 -4.66 0.71 8.77
N PHE A 422 -5.34 -0.39 8.42
CA PHE A 422 -6.57 -0.32 7.61
C PHE A 422 -7.70 0.40 8.34
N ALA A 423 -7.86 0.22 9.65
CA ALA A 423 -8.83 0.99 10.42
C ALA A 423 -8.51 2.50 10.39
N LEU A 424 -7.23 2.85 10.56
CA LEU A 424 -6.78 4.24 10.52
C LEU A 424 -6.95 4.91 9.14
N ARG A 425 -6.80 4.14 8.06
CA ARG A 425 -7.12 4.60 6.70
C ARG A 425 -8.59 4.96 6.54
N GLY A 426 -9.47 4.18 7.16
CA GLY A 426 -10.90 4.48 7.20
C GLY A 426 -11.15 5.85 7.83
N VAL A 427 -10.60 6.12 9.02
CA VAL A 427 -10.81 7.43 9.66
C VAL A 427 -10.17 8.56 8.85
N LEU A 428 -8.93 8.42 8.35
CA LEU A 428 -8.30 9.47 7.53
C LEU A 428 -9.14 9.79 6.28
N SER A 429 -9.65 8.76 5.59
CA SER A 429 -10.51 8.92 4.42
C SER A 429 -11.84 9.60 4.75
N ALA A 430 -12.43 9.28 5.91
CA ALA A 430 -13.67 9.93 6.37
C ALA A 430 -13.48 11.45 6.61
N TYR A 431 -12.27 11.88 6.95
CA TYR A 431 -11.90 13.30 7.06
C TYR A 431 -11.41 13.91 5.73
N GLY A 432 -11.55 13.20 4.61
CA GLY A 432 -11.22 13.69 3.27
C GLY A 432 -9.75 13.60 2.90
N VAL A 433 -8.93 12.85 3.65
CA VAL A 433 -7.53 12.60 3.29
C VAL A 433 -7.48 11.60 2.13
N ASN A 434 -7.17 12.09 0.94
CA ASN A 434 -6.99 11.26 -0.25
C ASN A 434 -6.10 11.94 -1.31
N PRO A 435 -5.07 11.28 -1.88
CA PRO A 435 -4.56 9.94 -1.54
C PRO A 435 -4.12 9.79 -0.07
N LEU A 436 -4.09 8.55 0.42
CA LEU A 436 -3.76 8.21 1.80
C LEU A 436 -2.24 8.16 2.04
N PRO A 437 -1.78 8.34 3.29
CA PRO A 437 -0.38 8.12 3.65
C PRO A 437 0.04 6.66 3.49
N PRO A 438 1.34 6.40 3.19
CA PRO A 438 1.88 5.05 3.11
C PRO A 438 1.88 4.36 4.49
N ASP A 439 2.00 3.03 4.49
CA ASP A 439 1.89 2.17 5.69
C ASP A 439 2.74 2.64 6.87
N SER A 440 3.95 3.12 6.62
CA SER A 440 4.87 3.61 7.65
C SER A 440 4.42 4.89 8.34
N GLU A 441 3.53 5.66 7.69
CA GLU A 441 3.12 7.00 8.13
C GLU A 441 1.70 7.05 8.67
N VAL A 442 0.89 5.99 8.51
CA VAL A 442 -0.54 6.03 8.78
C VAL A 442 -0.87 6.51 10.21
N VAL A 443 -0.13 6.03 11.21
CA VAL A 443 -0.33 6.44 12.61
C VAL A 443 0.10 7.90 12.84
N ARG A 444 1.24 8.32 12.30
CA ARG A 444 1.71 9.72 12.40
C ARG A 444 0.78 10.69 11.68
N ALA A 445 0.19 10.27 10.56
CA ALA A 445 -0.74 11.07 9.79
C ALA A 445 -2.05 11.38 10.52
N LEU A 446 -2.33 10.75 11.67
CA LEU A 446 -3.44 11.16 12.53
C LEU A 446 -3.28 12.59 13.07
N SER A 447 -2.07 13.15 13.04
CA SER A 447 -1.84 14.58 13.28
C SER A 447 -2.52 15.51 12.26
N LEU A 448 -2.99 14.99 11.13
CA LEU A 448 -3.79 15.73 10.16
C LEU A 448 -5.25 15.91 10.61
N LEU A 449 -5.73 15.07 11.54
CA LEU A 449 -7.10 15.14 12.01
C LEU A 449 -7.29 16.38 12.91
N PRO A 450 -8.48 17.00 12.89
CA PRO A 450 -8.77 18.10 13.80
C PRO A 450 -8.70 17.64 15.25
N ALA A 451 -8.14 18.49 16.12
CA ALA A 451 -8.07 18.24 17.56
C ALA A 451 -9.47 18.13 18.18
N GLY A 452 -9.63 17.24 19.15
CA GLY A 452 -10.89 17.04 19.86
C GLY A 452 -10.92 15.72 20.61
N ALA A 453 -11.69 15.65 21.71
CA ALA A 453 -11.68 14.51 22.62
C ALA A 453 -11.87 13.14 21.93
N HIS A 454 -12.67 13.09 20.86
CA HIS A 454 -12.90 11.87 20.09
C HIS A 454 -11.68 11.46 19.24
N THR A 455 -11.11 12.39 18.45
CA THR A 455 -9.92 12.14 17.64
C THR A 455 -8.69 11.91 18.49
N ASP A 456 -8.54 12.62 19.61
CA ASP A 456 -7.47 12.44 20.58
C ASP A 456 -7.49 11.03 21.20
N GLY A 457 -8.69 10.51 21.51
CA GLY A 457 -8.88 9.13 21.98
C GLY A 457 -8.44 8.09 20.96
N ILE A 458 -8.80 8.28 19.69
CA ILE A 458 -8.36 7.43 18.57
C ILE A 458 -6.83 7.46 18.45
N CYS A 459 -6.22 8.65 18.43
CA CYS A 459 -4.77 8.84 18.34
C CYS A 459 -4.02 8.13 19.48
N ALA A 460 -4.50 8.28 20.71
CA ALA A 460 -3.87 7.67 21.88
C ALA A 460 -3.96 6.15 21.85
N GLN A 461 -5.09 5.59 21.43
CA GLN A 461 -5.26 4.14 21.32
C GLN A 461 -4.45 3.55 20.17
N ALA A 462 -4.38 4.23 19.01
CA ALA A 462 -3.57 3.82 17.88
C ALA A 462 -2.10 3.67 18.24
N ARG A 463 -1.50 4.66 18.92
CA ARG A 463 -0.10 4.61 19.37
C ARG A 463 0.19 3.46 20.33
N ARG A 464 -0.78 3.09 21.19
CA ARG A 464 -0.64 1.92 22.08
C ARG A 464 -0.72 0.60 21.32
N LEU A 465 -1.58 0.52 20.31
CA LEU A 465 -1.76 -0.70 19.51
C LEU A 465 -0.58 -0.93 18.55
N GLU A 466 0.06 0.14 18.08
CA GLU A 466 1.22 0.08 17.17
C GLU A 466 2.43 -0.65 17.78
N THR A 467 2.60 -0.55 19.10
CA THR A 467 3.75 -1.13 19.83
C THR A 467 3.46 -2.52 20.42
N LEU A 468 2.32 -3.13 20.09
CA LEU A 468 1.99 -4.46 20.58
C LEU A 468 2.95 -5.52 20.01
N THR A 469 3.34 -6.44 20.89
CA THR A 469 4.06 -7.67 20.57
C THR A 469 3.22 -8.87 20.96
N ILE A 470 3.42 -9.99 20.27
CA ILE A 470 2.71 -11.25 20.50
C ILE A 470 3.73 -12.36 20.51
N ASP A 471 3.92 -12.98 21.68
CA ASP A 471 4.77 -14.16 21.88
C ASP A 471 3.99 -15.38 22.39
N SER A 472 2.69 -15.21 22.65
CA SER A 472 1.86 -16.20 23.33
C SER A 472 0.38 -16.05 23.01
N VAL A 473 -0.39 -17.13 23.22
CA VAL A 473 -1.85 -17.19 23.03
C VAL A 473 -2.58 -16.11 23.84
N ALA A 474 -2.15 -15.87 25.08
CA ALA A 474 -2.79 -14.89 25.96
C ALA A 474 -2.61 -13.45 25.45
N GLN A 475 -1.38 -13.10 25.04
CA GLN A 475 -1.10 -11.80 24.42
C GLN A 475 -1.85 -11.63 23.11
N GLY A 476 -1.87 -12.67 22.26
CA GLY A 476 -2.59 -12.67 20.99
C GLY A 476 -4.10 -12.45 21.16
N SER A 477 -4.71 -13.14 22.12
CA SER A 477 -6.14 -12.99 22.43
C SER A 477 -6.47 -11.59 22.96
N ALA A 478 -5.60 -11.02 23.80
CA ALA A 478 -5.75 -9.66 24.30
C ALA A 478 -5.61 -8.62 23.17
N ALA A 479 -4.64 -8.80 22.27
CA ALA A 479 -4.43 -7.94 21.11
C ALA A 479 -5.63 -7.95 20.16
N LEU A 480 -6.17 -9.13 19.84
CA LEU A 480 -7.38 -9.27 19.02
C LEU A 480 -8.58 -8.55 19.65
N THR A 481 -8.81 -8.73 20.96
CA THR A 481 -9.90 -8.05 21.69
C THR A 481 -9.74 -6.52 21.65
N ALA A 482 -8.52 -6.03 21.87
CA ALA A 482 -8.22 -4.60 21.84
C ALA A 482 -8.40 -3.99 20.44
N LEU A 483 -8.05 -4.72 19.39
CA LEU A 483 -8.25 -4.33 18.00
C LEU A 483 -9.72 -4.35 17.60
N ASP A 484 -10.49 -5.38 17.97
CA ASP A 484 -11.93 -5.43 17.71
C ASP A 484 -12.64 -4.23 18.37
N GLY A 485 -12.27 -3.90 19.60
CA GLY A 485 -12.76 -2.69 20.29
C GLY A 485 -12.35 -1.39 19.58
N PHE A 486 -11.12 -1.31 19.07
CA PHE A 486 -10.65 -0.16 18.31
C PHE A 486 -11.36 -0.01 16.97
N VAL A 487 -11.57 -1.10 16.24
CA VAL A 487 -12.32 -1.11 14.98
C VAL A 487 -13.77 -0.68 15.22
N ALA A 488 -14.40 -1.13 16.30
CA ALA A 488 -15.74 -0.67 16.66
C ALA A 488 -15.78 0.85 16.92
N LEU A 489 -14.78 1.39 17.64
CA LEU A 489 -14.64 2.83 17.86
C LEU A 489 -14.51 3.60 16.53
N ILE A 490 -13.67 3.12 15.61
CA ILE A 490 -13.49 3.74 14.29
C ILE A 490 -14.77 3.66 13.46
N ARG A 491 -15.42 2.50 13.41
CA ARG A 491 -16.68 2.32 12.67
C ARG A 491 -17.78 3.23 13.20
N GLN A 492 -17.82 3.47 14.51
CA GLN A 492 -18.71 4.47 15.10
C GLN A 492 -18.34 5.89 14.64
N ALA A 493 -17.05 6.25 14.68
CA ALA A 493 -16.53 7.56 14.27
C ALA A 493 -16.84 7.90 12.81
N THR A 494 -16.78 6.91 11.92
CA THR A 494 -16.93 7.09 10.47
C THR A 494 -18.33 6.75 9.96
N GLY A 495 -19.27 6.40 10.84
CA GLY A 495 -20.62 5.95 10.46
C GLY A 495 -20.68 4.56 9.83
N ALA A 496 -19.58 3.79 9.82
CA ALA A 496 -19.48 2.43 9.26
C ALA A 496 -19.92 1.32 10.23
N HIS A 497 -20.69 1.63 11.28
CA HIS A 497 -21.18 0.68 12.27
C HIS A 497 -22.04 -0.47 11.69
N SER A 498 -22.68 -0.24 10.56
CA SER A 498 -23.49 -1.25 9.84
C SER A 498 -22.72 -2.00 8.76
N PHE A 499 -21.40 -1.81 8.65
CA PHE A 499 -20.61 -2.50 7.63
C PHE A 499 -20.61 -4.02 7.90
N PRO A 500 -20.91 -4.87 6.89
CA PRO A 500 -21.05 -6.31 7.07
C PRO A 500 -19.71 -6.98 7.37
N SER A 501 -19.76 -8.14 8.05
CA SER A 501 -18.59 -9.04 8.11
C SER A 501 -18.41 -9.68 6.73
N SER A 502 -17.59 -9.03 5.91
CA SER A 502 -17.47 -9.25 4.47
C SER A 502 -17.06 -10.68 4.09
N PHE A 503 -16.43 -11.39 5.02
CA PHE A 503 -15.80 -12.68 4.79
C PHE A 503 -16.34 -13.80 5.67
N GLY A 504 -17.38 -13.54 6.46
CA GLY A 504 -18.01 -14.57 7.28
C GLY A 504 -19.02 -15.44 6.52
N SER A 505 -19.60 -14.92 5.43
CA SER A 505 -20.67 -15.61 4.69
C SER A 505 -20.90 -15.03 3.30
N SER A 506 -21.62 -15.79 2.46
CA SER A 506 -22.08 -15.33 1.14
C SER A 506 -22.97 -14.09 1.23
N ASP A 507 -23.84 -14.00 2.24
CA ASP A 507 -24.72 -12.83 2.44
C ASP A 507 -23.92 -11.59 2.85
N GLY A 508 -22.93 -11.76 3.74
CA GLY A 508 -22.01 -10.69 4.12
C GLY A 508 -21.26 -10.15 2.91
N TRP A 509 -20.71 -11.04 2.08
CA TRP A 509 -20.01 -10.65 0.85
C TRP A 509 -20.91 -9.92 -0.15
N ARG A 510 -22.14 -10.41 -0.38
CA ARG A 510 -23.11 -9.73 -1.24
C ARG A 510 -23.42 -8.31 -0.75
N GLN A 511 -23.66 -8.13 0.54
CA GLN A 511 -23.89 -6.80 1.13
C GLN A 511 -22.66 -5.89 0.95
N THR A 512 -21.45 -6.43 1.07
CA THR A 512 -20.20 -5.69 0.79
C THR A 512 -20.14 -5.19 -0.64
N LEU A 513 -20.49 -6.03 -1.62
CA LEU A 513 -20.52 -5.66 -3.04
C LEU A 513 -21.58 -4.59 -3.33
N GLU A 514 -22.76 -4.69 -2.72
CA GLU A 514 -23.83 -3.69 -2.85
C GLU A 514 -23.35 -2.31 -2.34
N ILE A 515 -22.75 -2.25 -1.14
CA ILE A 515 -22.18 -1.00 -0.59
C ILE A 515 -21.05 -0.46 -1.48
N GLY A 516 -20.17 -1.34 -1.96
CA GLY A 516 -19.08 -0.96 -2.86
C GLY A 516 -19.59 -0.38 -4.18
N TYR A 517 -20.57 -1.04 -4.80
CA TYR A 517 -21.13 -0.65 -6.08
C TYR A 517 -21.77 0.74 -6.06
N ASP A 518 -22.49 1.09 -4.99
CA ASP A 518 -23.10 2.41 -4.83
C ASP A 518 -22.06 3.55 -4.92
N TRP A 519 -20.93 3.38 -4.24
CA TRP A 519 -19.84 4.36 -4.27
C TRP A 519 -19.04 4.32 -5.57
N LEU A 520 -18.82 3.14 -6.14
CA LEU A 520 -18.14 2.99 -7.42
C LEU A 520 -18.89 3.70 -8.55
N ARG A 521 -20.22 3.63 -8.58
CA ARG A 521 -21.04 4.35 -9.57
C ARG A 521 -20.84 5.86 -9.49
N LEU A 522 -20.83 6.42 -8.27
CA LEU A 522 -20.57 7.84 -8.08
C LEU A 522 -19.12 8.19 -8.44
N GLY A 523 -18.16 7.32 -8.09
CA GLY A 523 -16.76 7.45 -8.48
C GLY A 523 -16.58 7.53 -9.98
N ALA A 524 -17.16 6.59 -10.73
CA ALA A 524 -17.15 6.58 -12.18
C ALA A 524 -17.80 7.83 -12.79
N TYR A 525 -18.93 8.28 -12.25
CA TYR A 525 -19.59 9.52 -12.70
C TYR A 525 -18.72 10.77 -12.49
N LEU A 526 -17.94 10.80 -11.40
CA LEU A 526 -17.05 11.91 -11.04
C LEU A 526 -15.61 11.74 -11.56
N ASP A 527 -15.37 10.75 -12.43
CA ASP A 527 -14.06 10.43 -13.01
C ASP A 527 -12.97 10.19 -11.94
N ALA A 528 -13.35 9.57 -10.81
CA ALA A 528 -12.43 9.24 -9.72
C ALA A 528 -11.57 8.02 -10.07
N ASP A 529 -10.32 8.05 -9.60
CA ASP A 529 -9.45 6.87 -9.70
C ASP A 529 -10.07 5.72 -8.92
N LEU A 530 -10.26 4.60 -9.60
CA LEU A 530 -10.79 3.39 -8.98
C LEU A 530 -9.72 2.78 -8.07
N PRO A 531 -10.11 2.22 -6.92
CA PRO A 531 -9.14 1.67 -5.97
C PRO A 531 -8.42 0.41 -6.49
N LEU A 532 -9.02 -0.29 -7.46
CA LEU A 532 -8.57 -1.55 -8.02
C LEU A 532 -9.09 -1.71 -9.46
N ASP A 533 -8.34 -2.38 -10.34
CA ASP A 533 -8.78 -2.70 -11.70
C ASP A 533 -10.06 -3.55 -11.70
N GLU A 534 -10.20 -4.43 -10.72
CA GLU A 534 -11.37 -5.29 -10.51
C GLU A 534 -12.67 -4.49 -10.32
N ALA A 535 -12.57 -3.22 -9.90
CA ALA A 535 -13.73 -2.36 -9.73
C ALA A 535 -14.43 -2.01 -11.06
N SER A 536 -13.72 -2.03 -12.18
CA SER A 536 -14.31 -1.82 -13.52
C SER A 536 -15.24 -2.95 -13.93
N ASP A 537 -14.91 -4.19 -13.55
CA ASP A 537 -15.77 -5.34 -13.80
C ASP A 537 -17.04 -5.27 -12.95
N LEU A 538 -16.93 -4.86 -11.68
CA LEU A 538 -18.07 -4.69 -10.80
C LEU A 538 -19.05 -3.61 -11.31
N LEU A 539 -18.53 -2.56 -11.96
CA LEU A 539 -19.34 -1.56 -12.64
C LEU A 539 -20.07 -2.15 -13.85
N SER A 540 -19.35 -2.91 -14.67
CA SER A 540 -19.86 -3.49 -15.92
C SER A 540 -20.86 -4.62 -15.68
N SER A 541 -20.74 -5.34 -14.57
CA SER A 541 -21.68 -6.39 -14.13
C SER A 541 -22.91 -5.86 -13.39
N GLY A 542 -22.99 -4.55 -13.13
CA GLY A 542 -24.08 -3.95 -12.38
C GLY A 542 -24.08 -4.33 -10.89
N GLY A 543 -22.92 -4.62 -10.31
CA GLY A 543 -22.77 -5.02 -8.90
C GLY A 543 -22.72 -6.53 -8.67
N ALA A 544 -22.78 -7.35 -9.73
CA ALA A 544 -22.74 -8.81 -9.63
C ALA A 544 -21.31 -9.37 -9.74
N GLN A 545 -21.08 -10.56 -9.17
CA GLN A 545 -19.83 -11.28 -9.35
C GLN A 545 -19.75 -11.87 -10.77
N PRO A 546 -18.60 -11.79 -11.46
CA PRO A 546 -18.51 -12.12 -12.89
C PRO A 546 -18.67 -13.61 -13.23
N HIS A 547 -18.30 -14.53 -12.34
CA HIS A 547 -18.25 -15.97 -12.66
C HIS A 547 -19.44 -16.75 -12.09
N VAL A 548 -20.20 -16.19 -11.15
CA VAL A 548 -21.24 -16.92 -10.43
C VAL A 548 -22.46 -17.09 -11.32
N ALA A 549 -22.95 -18.33 -11.45
CA ALA A 549 -24.17 -18.60 -12.17
C ALA A 549 -25.37 -17.92 -11.47
N THR A 550 -26.08 -17.03 -12.19
CA THR A 550 -27.38 -16.53 -11.71
C THR A 550 -28.38 -17.68 -11.70
N THR A 551 -28.84 -18.07 -10.52
CA THR A 551 -29.95 -19.00 -10.34
C THR A 551 -31.27 -18.43 -10.85
#